data_AF-A0A5J6HYM5-F1
#
_entry.id   AF-A0A5J6HYM5-F1
#
_cell.length_a   1.000
_cell.length_b   1.000
_cell.length_c   1.000
_cell.angle_alpha   90.00
_cell.angle_beta   90.00
_cell.angle_gamma   90.00
#
_symmetry.space_group_name_H-M   'P 1'
#
loop_
_entity.id
_entity.type
_entity.pdbx_description
1 polymer ?
#
loop_
_entity_poly.entity_id
_entity_poly.type
_entity_poly.pdbx_seq_one_letter_code
_entity_poly.pdbx_strand_id
1 'polypeptide(L)' 'MLVMATVADPRPLADLEQDALARVEEEFARRARGARPWTPAEYVDRIEQVHVRYNHRRQWLRTHEQETAS' A
#
# COMPACT_ATOMS: atom_id res chain seq x y z
N MET A 1 36.16 -8.23 10.64
CA MET A 1 34.85 -8.26 11.31
C MET A 1 33.81 -7.99 10.23
N LEU A 2 33.15 -9.04 9.72
CA LEU A 2 32.16 -8.93 8.64
C LEU A 2 30.85 -8.43 9.24
N VAL A 3 30.41 -7.24 8.83
CA VAL A 3 29.07 -6.73 9.14
C VAL A 3 28.09 -7.57 8.31
N MET A 4 27.42 -8.51 8.97
CA MET A 4 26.27 -9.20 8.40
C MET A 4 25.19 -8.15 8.18
N ALA A 5 24.96 -7.77 6.92
CA ALA A 5 23.80 -6.99 6.53
C ALA A 5 22.58 -7.81 6.92
N THR A 6 21.89 -7.39 7.98
CA THR A 6 20.60 -7.98 8.37
C THR A 6 19.67 -7.79 7.19
N VAL A 7 19.33 -8.88 6.50
CA VAL A 7 18.21 -8.89 5.57
C VAL A 7 16.99 -8.53 6.42
N ALA A 8 16.56 -7.28 6.36
CA ALA A 8 15.38 -6.83 7.07
C ALA A 8 14.21 -7.70 6.60
N ASP A 9 13.50 -8.32 7.54
CA ASP A 9 12.33 -9.13 7.21
C ASP A 9 11.38 -8.32 6.32
N PRO A 10 10.80 -8.94 5.28
CA PRO A 10 9.89 -8.24 4.39
C PRO A 10 8.71 -7.70 5.22
N ARG A 11 8.51 -6.38 5.17
CA ARG A 11 7.45 -5.75 5.96
C ARG A 11 6.08 -6.37 5.65
N PRO A 12 5.20 -6.52 6.65
CA PRO A 12 3.83 -6.98 6.43
C PRO A 12 3.12 -6.18 5.33
N LEU A 13 2.35 -6.87 4.50
CA LEU A 13 1.54 -6.21 3.46
C LEU A 13 0.53 -5.21 4.04
N ALA A 14 0.03 -5.47 5.25
CA ALA A 14 -0.86 -4.56 5.94
C ALA A 14 -0.20 -3.20 6.19
N ASP A 15 1.06 -3.18 6.63
CA ASP A 15 1.80 -1.93 6.88
C ASP A 15 2.07 -1.17 5.57
N LEU A 16 2.37 -1.90 4.50
CA LEU A 16 2.52 -1.32 3.16
C LEU A 16 1.21 -0.71 2.63
N GLU A 17 0.08 -1.34 2.91
CA GLU A 17 -1.25 -0.81 2.57
C GLU A 17 -1.58 0.44 3.39
N GLN A 18 -1.32 0.43 4.71
CA GLN A 18 -1.50 1.60 5.58
C GLN A 18 -0.66 2.79 5.13
N ASP A 19 0.62 2.59 4.80
CA ASP A 19 1.47 3.65 4.26
C ASP A 19 0.93 4.23 2.94
N ALA A 20 0.34 3.38 2.10
CA ALA A 20 -0.27 3.82 0.85
C ALA A 20 -1.54 4.65 1.09
N LEU A 21 -2.37 4.28 2.07
CA LEU A 21 -3.52 5.07 2.48
C LEU A 21 -3.10 6.41 3.08
N ALA A 22 -2.09 6.42 3.95
CA ALA A 22 -1.56 7.66 4.54
C ALA A 22 -1.10 8.66 3.47
N ARG A 23 -0.50 8.20 2.37
CA ARG A 23 -0.14 9.06 1.24
C ARG A 23 -1.35 9.65 0.52
N VAL A 24 -2.47 8.92 0.44
CA VAL A 24 -3.73 9.45 -0.12
C VAL A 24 -4.29 10.56 0.79
N GLU A 25 -4.23 10.37 2.12
CA GLU A 25 -4.62 11.40 3.10
C GLU A 25 -3.77 12.66 2.99
N GLU A 26 -2.45 12.48 2.96
CA GLU A 26 -1.50 13.59 2.81
C GLU A 26 -1.77 14.37 1.53
N GLU A 27 -2.04 13.68 0.42
CA GLU A 27 -2.34 14.31 -0.86
C GLU A 27 -3.68 15.05 -0.84
N PHE A 28 -4.71 14.47 -0.20
CA PHE A 28 -6.00 15.12 -0.03
C PHE A 28 -5.86 16.42 0.78
N ALA A 29 -5.17 16.35 1.92
CA ALA A 29 -4.89 17.51 2.76
C ALA A 29 -4.02 18.55 2.04
N ARG A 30 -3.03 18.12 1.25
CA ARG A 30 -2.20 19.02 0.42
C ARG A 30 -3.06 19.75 -0.60
N ARG A 31 -3.93 19.03 -1.32
CA ARG A 31 -4.80 19.61 -2.34
C ARG A 31 -5.78 20.62 -1.77
N ALA A 32 -6.34 20.36 -0.60
CA ALA A 32 -7.24 21.30 0.08
C ALA A 32 -6.58 22.66 0.41
N ARG A 33 -5.25 22.74 0.48
CA ARG A 33 -4.50 23.95 0.89
C ARG A 33 -3.98 24.82 -0.26
N GLY A 34 -4.24 24.51 -1.53
CA GLY A 34 -3.78 25.37 -2.62
C GLY A 34 -3.59 24.71 -3.99
N ALA A 35 -3.90 23.43 -4.15
CA ALA A 35 -4.10 22.85 -5.47
C ALA A 35 -5.60 22.63 -5.70
N ARG A 36 -5.99 22.08 -6.86
CA ARG A 36 -7.40 21.68 -7.08
C ARG A 36 -7.80 20.66 -6.00
N PRO A 37 -8.75 20.98 -5.10
CA PRO A 37 -9.24 20.01 -4.13
C PRO A 37 -9.86 18.82 -4.85
N TRP A 38 -9.66 17.63 -4.29
CA TRP A 38 -10.45 16.49 -4.71
C TRP A 38 -11.86 16.62 -4.16
N THR A 39 -12.82 16.17 -4.95
CA THR A 39 -14.15 15.88 -4.43
C THR A 39 -14.10 14.67 -3.48
N PRO A 40 -15.09 14.51 -2.58
CA PRO A 40 -15.18 13.31 -1.75
C PRO A 40 -15.17 12.01 -2.57
N ALA A 41 -15.83 11.99 -3.74
CA ALA A 41 -15.83 10.83 -4.63
C ALA A 41 -14.42 10.52 -5.16
N GLU A 42 -13.70 11.53 -5.64
CA GLU A 42 -12.31 11.34 -6.11
C GLU A 42 -11.38 10.84 -5.00
N TYR A 43 -11.60 11.26 -3.74
CA TYR A 43 -10.85 10.75 -2.60
C TYR A 43 -11.18 9.27 -2.31
N VAL A 44 -12.46 8.91 -2.26
CA VAL A 44 -12.90 7.52 -2.05
C VAL A 44 -12.37 6.60 -3.17
N ASP A 45 -12.42 7.03 -4.43
CA ASP A 45 -11.89 6.26 -5.56
C ASP A 45 -10.38 5.95 -5.39
N ARG A 46 -9.62 6.86 -4.79
CA ARG A 46 -8.19 6.65 -4.52
C ARG A 46 -7.94 5.66 -3.40
N ILE A 47 -8.74 5.72 -2.34
CA ILE A 47 -8.71 4.74 -1.25
C ILE A 47 -9.07 3.35 -1.79
N GLU A 48 -10.11 3.24 -2.61
CA GLU A 48 -10.50 1.98 -3.25
C GLU A 48 -9.38 1.40 -4.12
N GLN A 49 -8.72 2.22 -4.95
CA GLN A 49 -7.59 1.78 -5.78
C GLN A 49 -6.44 1.18 -4.95
N VAL A 50 -6.17 1.73 -3.75
CA VAL A 50 -5.18 1.17 -2.83
C VAL A 50 -5.62 -0.21 -2.37
N HIS A 51 -6.85 -0.35 -1.88
CA HIS A 51 -7.38 -1.63 -1.42
C HIS A 51 -7.42 -2.70 -2.51
N VAL A 52 -7.86 -2.34 -3.73
CA VAL A 52 -7.89 -3.25 -4.88
C VAL A 52 -6.48 -3.76 -5.19
N ARG A 53 -5.49 -2.86 -5.24
CA ARG A 53 -4.10 -3.23 -5.49
C ARG A 53 -3.57 -4.22 -4.45
N TYR A 54 -3.79 -3.95 -3.16
CA TYR A 54 -3.29 -4.83 -2.10
C TYR A 54 -4.10 -6.13 -1.98
N ASN A 55 -5.39 -6.13 -2.34
CA ASN A 55 -6.17 -7.35 -2.47
C ASN A 55 -5.62 -8.26 -3.58
N HIS A 56 -5.32 -7.71 -4.77
CA HIS A 56 -4.68 -8.46 -5.85
C HIS A 56 -3.32 -9.02 -5.41
N ARG A 57 -2.53 -8.22 -4.67
CA ARG A 57 -1.24 -8.68 -4.14
C ARG A 57 -1.41 -9.82 -3.14
N ARG A 58 -2.36 -9.72 -2.20
CA ARG A 58 -2.71 -10.79 -1.26
C ARG A 58 -3.17 -12.06 -1.98
N GLN A 59 -4.00 -11.93 -3.01
CA GLN A 59 -4.44 -13.07 -3.81
C GLN A 59 -3.25 -13.73 -4.52
N TRP A 60 -2.38 -12.95 -5.13
CA TRP A 60 -1.18 -13.46 -5.80
C TRP A 60 -0.30 -14.26 -4.84
N LEU A 61 -0.01 -13.72 -3.64
CA LEU A 61 0.77 -14.44 -2.63
C LEU A 61 0.10 -15.74 -2.19
N ARG A 62 -1.22 -15.73 -1.93
CA ARG A 62 -1.96 -16.95 -1.57
C ARG A 62 -1.81 -18.05 -2.61
N THR A 63 -1.86 -17.70 -3.91
CA THR A 63 -1.69 -18.68 -4.99
C THR A 63 -0.25 -19.18 -5.10
N HIS A 64 0.74 -18.29 -5.05
CA HIS A 64 2.13 -18.65 -5.37
C HIS A 64 2.92 -19.20 -4.17
N GLU A 65 2.59 -18.79 -2.94
CA GLU A 65 3.16 -19.41 -1.73
C GLU A 65 2.66 -20.85 -1.56
N GLN A 66 1.44 -21.17 -2.02
CA GLN A 66 0.92 -22.54 -2.03
C GLN A 66 1.61 -23.43 -3.08
N GLU A 67 1.93 -22.88 -4.26
CA GLU A 67 2.68 -23.60 -5.32
C GLU A 67 4.14 -23.90 -4.92
N THR A 68 4.76 -23.04 -4.11
CA THR A 68 6.16 -23.22 -3.67
C THR A 68 6.28 -24.18 -2.49
N ALA A 69 5.17 -24.47 -1.79
CA ALA A 69 5.10 -25.37 -0.64
C ALA A 69 4.58 -26.79 -0.98
N SER A 70 4.25 -27.06 -2.25
CA SER A 70 3.76 -28.36 -2.75
C SER A 70 4.84 -29.18 -3.45
#